data_AF-A0A6I5WGM9-F1
#
_entry.id   AF-A0A6I5WGM9-F1
#
_cell.length_a   1.000
_cell.length_b   1.000
_cell.length_c   1.000
_cell.angle_alpha   90.00
_cell.angle_beta   90.00
_cell.angle_gamma   90.00
#
_symmetry.space_group_name_H-M   'P 1'
#
loop_
_entity.id
_entity.type
_entity.pdbx_description
1 polymer ?
#
loop_
_entity_poly.entity_id
_entity_poly.type
_entity_poly.pdbx_seq_one_letter_code
_entity_poly.pdbx_strand_id
1 'polypeptide(L)' 'MTAPGQSHSQQEQALERGEVYEDAEGRRTVDPAAGAAHADSEADRNAEHLQRGEVGPGVPEE' A
#
# COMPACT_ATOMS: atom_id res chain seq x y z
N MET A 1 -1.77 15.46 -31.04
CA MET A 1 -2.89 15.23 -30.10
C MET A 1 -2.61 13.92 -29.39
N THR A 2 -2.10 13.97 -28.17
CA THR A 2 -1.78 12.79 -27.34
C THR A 2 -3.08 12.24 -26.78
N ALA A 3 -3.39 10.98 -27.07
CA ALA A 3 -4.63 10.33 -26.66
C ALA A 3 -4.71 10.26 -25.11
N PRO A 4 -5.73 10.86 -24.46
CA PRO A 4 -5.83 10.87 -23.00
C PRO A 4 -6.38 9.55 -22.41
N GLY A 5 -6.61 8.51 -23.21
CA GLY A 5 -7.33 7.30 -22.79
C GLY A 5 -6.47 6.11 -22.34
N GLN A 6 -5.15 6.14 -22.52
CA GLN A 6 -4.31 4.96 -22.26
C GLN A 6 -3.75 4.89 -20.83
N SER A 7 -3.64 6.03 -20.13
CA SER A 7 -3.04 6.05 -18.78
C SER A 7 -3.98 5.56 -17.68
N HIS A 8 -5.30 5.71 -17.83
CA HIS A 8 -6.26 5.29 -16.81
C HIS A 8 -6.53 3.78 -16.86
N SER A 9 -6.75 3.26 -18.07
CA SER A 9 -7.07 1.85 -18.32
C SER A 9 -5.93 0.87 -18.00
N GLN A 10 -4.66 1.31 -18.07
CA GLN A 10 -3.51 0.52 -17.63
C GLN A 10 -3.37 0.48 -16.11
N GLN A 11 -3.71 1.57 -15.41
CA GLN A 11 -3.69 1.60 -13.95
C GLN A 11 -4.80 0.73 -13.36
N GLU A 12 -5.98 0.71 -13.98
CA GLU A 12 -7.10 -0.13 -13.54
C GLU A 12 -6.80 -1.63 -13.74
N GLN A 13 -6.19 -2.01 -14.86
CA GLN A 13 -5.77 -3.40 -15.08
C GLN A 13 -4.67 -3.86 -14.11
N ALA A 14 -3.75 -2.96 -13.72
CA ALA A 14 -2.72 -3.28 -12.75
C ALA A 14 -3.30 -3.48 -11.33
N LEU A 15 -4.36 -2.75 -10.97
CA LEU A 15 -5.11 -2.97 -9.72
C LEU A 15 -5.78 -4.35 -9.70
N GLU A 16 -6.44 -4.75 -10.79
CA GLU A 16 -7.07 -6.08 -10.92
C GLU A 16 -6.07 -7.25 -10.85
N ARG A 17 -4.81 -7.01 -11.22
CA ARG A 17 -3.73 -8.02 -11.16
C ARG A 17 -2.90 -7.99 -9.88
N GLY A 18 -3.12 -7.00 -9.01
CA GLY A 18 -2.28 -6.79 -7.82
C GLY A 18 -0.85 -6.34 -8.15
N GLU A 19 -0.65 -5.70 -9.31
CA GLU A 19 0.65 -5.19 -9.80
C GLU A 19 0.86 -3.71 -9.44
N VAL A 20 0.03 -3.16 -8.54
CA VAL A 20 0.18 -1.79 -8.00
C VAL A 20 0.51 -1.89 -6.53
N TYR A 21 1.62 -1.28 -6.14
CA TYR A 21 2.14 -1.17 -4.78
C TYR A 21 2.17 0.29 -4.34
N GLU A 22 2.47 0.53 -3.08
CA GLU A 22 2.81 1.87 -2.56
C GLU A 22 4.33 1.95 -2.33
N ASP A 23 4.96 3.05 -2.74
CA ASP A 23 6.37 3.32 -2.48
C ASP A 23 6.58 3.87 -1.06
N ALA A 24 7.85 4.07 -0.66
CA ALA A 24 8.19 4.58 0.67
C ALA A 24 7.56 5.96 1.01
N GLU A 25 7.14 6.73 0.00
CA GLU A 25 6.46 8.02 0.15
C GLU A 25 4.92 7.90 0.14
N GLY A 26 4.37 6.69 0.03
CA GLY A 26 2.93 6.42 -0.05
C GLY A 26 2.34 6.70 -1.44
N ARG A 27 3.16 6.72 -2.49
CA ARG A 27 2.69 6.92 -3.87
C ARG A 27 2.55 5.58 -4.57
N ARG A 28 1.55 5.49 -5.45
CA ARG A 28 1.34 4.28 -6.26
C ARG A 28 2.53 4.03 -7.19
N THR A 29 3.01 2.79 -7.22
CA THR A 29 4.11 2.33 -8.06
C THR A 29 3.80 0.94 -8.62
N VAL A 30 4.41 0.61 -9.75
CA VAL A 30 4.40 -0.75 -10.34
C VAL A 30 5.70 -1.50 -10.06
N ASP A 31 6.62 -0.88 -9.31
CA ASP A 31 7.87 -1.49 -8.89
C ASP A 31 7.65 -2.34 -7.62
N PRO A 32 7.79 -3.68 -7.70
CA PRO A 32 7.59 -4.54 -6.54
C PRO A 32 8.67 -4.34 -5.45
N ALA A 33 9.88 -3.89 -5.79
CA ALA A 33 10.92 -3.65 -4.80
C ALA A 33 10.59 -2.43 -3.93
N ALA A 34 10.06 -1.37 -4.55
CA ALA A 34 9.54 -0.21 -3.83
C ALA A 34 8.34 -0.58 -2.94
N GLY A 35 7.45 -1.45 -3.43
CA GLY A 35 6.34 -2.01 -2.67
C GLY A 35 6.78 -2.80 -1.44
N ALA A 36 7.79 -3.67 -1.58
CA ALA A 36 8.33 -4.45 -0.49
C ALA A 36 8.93 -3.55 0.61
N ALA A 37 9.72 -2.54 0.21
CA ALA A 37 10.32 -1.59 1.15
C ALA A 37 9.26 -0.80 1.95
N HIS A 38 8.15 -0.42 1.32
CA HIS A 38 7.03 0.22 2.01
C HIS A 38 6.36 -0.74 3.00
N ALA A 39 6.09 -1.98 2.58
CA ALA A 39 5.46 -2.99 3.44
C ALA A 39 6.29 -3.31 4.68
N ASP A 40 7.62 -3.39 4.55
CA ASP A 40 8.53 -3.57 5.69
C ASP A 40 8.44 -2.39 6.66
N SER A 41 8.45 -1.15 6.15
CA SER A 41 8.30 0.04 7.00
C SER A 41 6.96 0.09 7.72
N GLU A 42 5.87 -0.35 7.09
CA GLU A 42 4.55 -0.42 7.72
C GLU A 42 4.50 -1.52 8.78
N ALA A 43 5.19 -2.64 8.56
CA ALA A 43 5.32 -3.70 9.55
C ALA A 43 6.06 -3.22 10.81
N ASP A 44 7.15 -2.45 10.66
CA ASP A 44 7.86 -1.83 11.79
C ASP A 44 6.96 -0.86 12.56
N ARG A 45 6.22 0.02 11.87
CA ARG A 45 5.27 0.93 12.53
C ARG A 45 4.17 0.16 13.28
N ASN A 46 3.63 -0.89 12.68
CA ASN A 46 2.66 -1.75 13.33
C ASN A 46 3.25 -2.44 14.57
N ALA A 47 4.50 -2.87 14.51
CA ALA A 47 5.21 -3.42 15.68
C ALA A 47 5.36 -2.38 16.79
N GLU A 48 5.63 -1.11 16.47
CA GLU A 48 5.63 -0.01 17.45
C GLU A 48 4.24 0.22 18.05
N HIS A 49 3.19 0.26 17.23
CA HIS A 49 1.81 0.43 17.70
C HIS A 49 1.34 -0.72 18.59
N LEU A 50 1.72 -1.96 18.27
CA LEU A 50 1.47 -3.14 19.10
C LEU A 50 2.17 -3.01 20.46
N GLN A 51 3.44 -2.56 20.48
CA GLN A 51 4.19 -2.33 21.72
C GLN A 51 3.55 -1.23 22.58
N ARG A 52 2.96 -0.20 21.95
CA ARG A 52 2.26 0.89 22.64
C ARG A 52 0.83 0.52 23.05
N GLY A 53 0.31 -0.62 22.59
CA GLY A 53 -1.07 -1.05 22.83
C GLY A 53 -2.12 -0.24 22.08
N GLU A 54 -1.71 0.51 21.03
CA GLU A 54 -2.60 1.32 20.19
C GLU A 54 -3.41 0.45 19.23
N VAL A 55 -2.86 -0.69 18.84
CA VAL A 55 -3.51 -1.70 18.00
C VAL A 55 -3.42 -3.05 18.70
N GLY A 56 -4.49 -3.83 18.62
CA GLY A 56 -4.62 -5.13 19.25
C GLY A 56 -5.97 -5.75 18.89
N PRO A 57 -6.24 -7.01 19.27
CA PRO A 57 -7.58 -7.57 19.20
C PRO A 57 -8.44 -6.80 20.20
N GLY A 58 -8.95 -5.63 19.80
CA GLY A 58 -9.85 -4.84 20.63
C GLY A 58 -10.98 -5.75 21.04
N VAL A 59 -11.15 -5.94 22.35
CA VAL A 59 -12.40 -6.50 22.86
C VAL A 59 -13.46 -5.46 22.47
N PRO A 60 -14.47 -5.80 21.65
CA PRO A 60 -15.52 -4.85 21.33
C PRO A 60 -16.13 -4.35 22.63
N GLU A 61 -16.14 -3.04 22.85
CA GLU A 61 -16.89 -2.45 23.97
C GLU A 61 -18.39 -2.64 23.65
N GLU A 62 -19.11 -3.28 24.57
CA GLU A 62 -20.56 -3.59 24.46
C GLU A 62 -21.45 -2.34 24.47
#